data_AF-A0A835KYI2-F1
#
_entry.id   AF-A0A835KYI2-F1
#
_cell.length_a   1.000
_cell.length_b   1.000
_cell.length_c   1.000
_cell.angle_alpha   90.00
_cell.angle_beta   90.00
_cell.angle_gamma   90.00
#
_symmetry.space_group_name_H-M   'P 1'
#
loop_
_entity.id
_entity.type
_entity.pdbx_description
1 polymer ?
#
loop_
_entity_poly.entity_id
_entity_poly.type
_entity_poly.pdbx_seq_one_letter_code
_entity_poly.pdbx_strand_id
1 'polypeptide(L)'
;MPKSQRNQAVPTKTSLLLTLRYLATGSYLRSAADFCGVSPPTASRIVKKVTEAIAQLRTVIIKFPDNLSTLQDGFYEIASFPRTLEEIAAQSPELNYDPRNRLVQEYFLPLLNNNRP
;
A
#
# COMPACT_ATOMS: atom_id res chain seq x y z
N MET A 1 -3.74 20.58 43.96
CA MET A 1 -3.48 19.51 42.98
C MET A 1 -2.63 20.08 41.85
N PRO A 2 -1.36 19.66 41.65
CA PRO A 2 -0.58 20.15 40.51
C PRO A 2 -1.18 19.55 39.22
N LYS A 3 -1.59 20.41 38.29
CA LYS A 3 -2.08 19.99 36.97
C LYS A 3 -0.92 19.35 36.22
N SER A 4 -0.99 18.06 35.91
CA SER A 4 0.01 17.42 35.08
C SER A 4 -0.05 18.00 33.67
N GLN A 5 0.99 18.73 33.27
CA GLN A 5 1.21 19.17 31.88
C GLN A 5 1.62 17.99 30.96
N ARG A 6 1.18 16.76 31.28
CA ARG A 6 1.57 15.53 30.57
C ARG A 6 0.80 15.29 29.29
N ASN A 7 -0.21 16.10 29.00
CA ASN A 7 -1.01 15.98 27.78
C ASN A 7 -0.57 17.00 26.73
N GLN A 8 0.70 16.94 26.30
CA GLN A 8 1.11 17.55 25.03
C GLN A 8 0.63 16.64 23.91
N ALA A 9 -0.69 16.68 23.63
CA ALA A 9 -1.25 15.94 22.51
C ALA A 9 -0.58 16.43 21.23
N VAL A 10 0.11 15.53 20.52
CA VAL A 10 0.72 15.87 19.23
C VAL A 10 -0.41 16.31 18.29
N PRO A 11 -0.32 17.51 17.67
CA PRO A 11 -1.35 17.98 16.76
C PRO A 11 -1.57 16.98 15.62
N THR A 12 -2.82 16.81 15.19
CA THR A 12 -3.19 15.88 14.09
C THR A 12 -2.41 16.18 12.81
N LYS A 13 -2.17 17.47 12.51
CA LYS A 13 -1.38 17.90 11.34
C LYS A 13 0.07 17.41 11.42
N THR A 14 0.72 17.55 12.57
CA THR A 14 2.08 17.05 12.81
C THR A 14 2.13 15.53 12.70
N SER A 15 1.11 14.85 13.22
CA SER A 15 1.00 13.40 13.14
C SER A 15 0.89 12.91 11.70
N LEU A 16 0.10 13.61 10.89
CA LEU A 16 -0.10 13.29 9.48
C LEU A 16 1.17 13.59 8.65
N LEU A 17 1.80 14.75 8.87
CA LEU A 17 3.06 15.11 8.19
C LEU A 17 4.21 14.16 8.53
N LEU A 18 4.32 13.74 9.79
CA LEU A 18 5.30 12.74 10.23
C LEU A 18 5.12 11.43 9.45
N THR A 19 3.89 10.91 9.40
CA THR A 19 3.59 9.65 8.73
C THR A 19 3.81 9.75 7.22
N LEU A 20 3.37 10.83 6.57
CA LEU A 20 3.60 11.03 5.14
C LEU A 20 5.09 11.11 4.81
N ARG A 21 5.88 11.85 5.61
CA ARG A 21 7.32 11.92 5.43
C ARG A 21 7.98 10.55 5.54
N TYR A 22 7.60 9.79 6.57
CA TYR A 22 8.13 8.44 6.77
C TYR A 22 7.83 7.52 5.58
N LEU A 23 6.59 7.51 5.10
CA LEU A 23 6.17 6.68 3.97
C LEU A 23 6.79 7.13 2.63
N ALA A 24 6.91 8.43 2.39
CA ALA A 24 7.41 8.96 1.13
C ALA A 24 8.93 8.81 0.97
N THR A 25 9.68 8.98 2.06
CA THR A 25 11.15 8.91 2.02
C THR A 25 11.68 7.50 2.27
N GLY A 26 10.90 6.60 2.88
CA GLY A 26 11.39 5.29 3.33
C GLY A 26 12.50 5.37 4.39
N SER A 27 12.66 6.54 5.02
CA SER A 27 13.73 6.81 5.98
C SER A 27 13.51 6.09 7.31
N TYR A 28 14.54 6.04 8.16
CA TYR A 28 14.40 5.57 9.54
C TYR A 28 13.36 6.39 10.31
N LEU A 29 12.51 5.70 11.08
CA LEU A 29 11.47 6.33 11.91
C LEU A 29 12.05 7.40 12.85
N ARG A 30 13.29 7.20 13.32
CA ARG A 30 13.99 8.14 14.20
C ARG A 30 14.27 9.48 13.51
N SER A 31 14.71 9.45 12.25
CA SER A 31 14.96 10.67 11.47
C SER A 31 13.66 11.45 11.22
N ALA A 32 12.55 10.76 10.97
CA ALA A 32 11.24 11.39 10.85
C ALA A 32 10.76 11.96 12.20
N ALA A 33 10.96 11.24 13.30
CA ALA A 33 10.59 11.65 14.65
C ALA A 33 11.35 12.91 15.10
N ASP A 34 12.66 12.96 14.83
CA ASP A 34 13.52 14.10 15.13
C ASP A 34 13.06 15.36 14.38
N PHE A 35 12.66 15.22 13.11
CA PHE A 35 12.13 16.33 12.30
C PHE A 35 10.84 16.92 12.88
N CYS A 36 9.99 16.09 13.49
CA CYS A 36 8.73 16.52 14.08
C CYS A 36 8.81 16.83 15.58
N GLY A 37 10.00 16.73 16.20
CA GLY A 37 10.20 16.99 17.63
C GLY A 37 9.47 16.01 18.55
N VAL A 38 9.24 14.78 18.10
CA VAL A 38 8.53 13.74 18.87
C VAL A 38 9.46 12.61 19.27
N SER A 39 9.19 11.97 20.40
CA SER A 39 9.95 10.79 20.80
C SER A 39 9.72 9.61 19.82
N PRO A 40 10.72 8.75 19.55
CA PRO A 40 10.55 7.57 18.72
C PRO A 40 9.37 6.66 19.08
N PRO A 41 9.06 6.34 20.36
CA PRO A 41 7.89 5.53 20.69
C PRO A 41 6.57 6.27 20.40
N THR A 42 6.52 7.58 20.56
CA THR A 42 5.35 8.39 20.17
C THR A 42 5.18 8.40 18.65
N ALA A 43 6.27 8.60 17.90
CA ALA A 43 6.28 8.54 16.44
C ALA A 43 5.77 7.19 15.92
N SER A 44 6.22 6.09 16.51
CA SER A 44 5.77 4.73 16.13
C SER A 44 4.25 4.57 16.26
N ARG A 45 3.67 4.98 17.41
CA ARG A 45 2.21 4.92 17.62
C ARG A 45 1.45 5.81 16.65
N ILE A 46 1.97 7.00 16.37
CA ILE A 46 1.39 7.94 15.42
C ILE A 46 1.39 7.34 14.01
N VAL A 47 2.54 6.85 13.54
CA VAL A 47 2.67 6.25 12.20
C VAL A 47 1.70 5.09 12.06
N LYS A 48 1.67 4.18 13.04
CA LYS A 48 0.71 3.07 13.04
C LYS A 48 -0.73 3.56 12.91
N LYS A 49 -1.16 4.48 13.79
CA LYS A 49 -2.54 4.98 13.82
C LYS A 49 -2.94 5.69 12.52
N VAL A 50 -2.06 6.54 11.98
CA VAL A 50 -2.34 7.31 10.76
C VAL A 50 -2.34 6.38 9.54
N THR A 51 -1.42 5.43 9.46
CA THR A 51 -1.38 4.44 8.38
C THR A 51 -2.62 3.54 8.40
N GLU A 52 -3.07 3.08 9.57
CA GLU A 52 -4.31 2.32 9.70
C GLU A 52 -5.52 3.12 9.20
N ALA A 53 -5.60 4.41 9.56
CA ALA A 53 -6.66 5.29 9.06
C ALA A 53 -6.59 5.43 7.52
N ILE A 54 -5.41 5.70 6.96
CA ILE A 54 -5.22 5.79 5.50
C ILE A 54 -5.61 4.47 4.81
N ALA A 55 -5.23 3.33 5.39
CA ALA A 55 -5.57 2.01 4.86
C ALA A 55 -7.09 1.75 4.86
N GLN A 56 -7.84 2.27 5.85
CA GLN A 56 -9.31 2.19 5.84
C GLN A 56 -9.92 3.05 4.73
N LEU A 57 -9.30 4.18 4.39
CA LEU A 57 -9.71 5.01 3.25
C LEU A 57 -9.30 4.41 1.88
N ARG A 58 -8.41 3.40 1.84
CA ARG A 58 -7.94 2.76 0.60
C ARG A 58 -9.08 2.31 -0.29
N THR A 59 -10.10 1.65 0.26
CA THR A 59 -11.22 1.10 -0.53
C THR A 59 -12.06 2.18 -1.22
N VAL A 60 -12.05 3.40 -0.68
CA VAL A 60 -12.78 4.55 -1.23
C VAL A 60 -11.92 5.33 -2.23
N ILE A 61 -10.63 5.51 -1.92
CA ILE A 61 -9.71 6.38 -2.69
C ILE A 61 -8.98 5.60 -3.79
N ILE A 62 -8.54 4.37 -3.50
CA ILE A 62 -7.78 3.53 -4.43
C ILE A 62 -8.75 2.52 -5.03
N LYS A 63 -9.36 2.91 -6.15
CA LYS A 63 -10.12 2.01 -7.01
C LYS A 63 -9.19 1.41 -8.03
N PHE A 64 -9.14 0.08 -8.09
CA PHE A 64 -8.43 -0.61 -9.16
C PHE A 64 -9.24 -0.44 -10.45
N PRO A 65 -8.60 -0.07 -11.58
CA PRO A 65 -9.32 0.16 -12.81
C PRO A 65 -9.82 -1.16 -13.40
N ASP A 66 -11.05 -1.15 -13.92
CA ASP A 66 -11.67 -2.33 -14.52
C ASP A 66 -10.96 -2.75 -15.84
N ASN A 67 -10.34 -1.79 -16.53
CA ASN A 67 -9.69 -2.01 -17.84
C ASN A 67 -8.16 -1.89 -17.73
N LEU A 68 -7.53 -2.97 -17.29
CA LEU A 68 -6.08 -3.02 -17.11
C LEU A 68 -5.28 -2.83 -18.40
N SER A 69 -5.79 -3.28 -19.55
CA SER A 69 -5.12 -3.13 -20.85
C SER A 69 -4.87 -1.66 -21.19
N THR A 70 -5.91 -0.82 -21.10
CA THR A 70 -5.80 0.62 -21.39
C THR A 70 -4.85 1.35 -20.45
N LEU A 71 -4.74 0.89 -19.20
CA LEU A 71 -3.81 1.46 -18.23
C LEU A 71 -2.38 1.01 -18.48
N GLN A 72 -2.16 -0.25 -18.90
CA GLN A 72 -0.84 -0.75 -19.31
C GLN A 72 -0.31 0.03 -20.51
N ASP A 73 -1.16 0.28 -21.50
CA ASP A 73 -0.81 1.07 -22.68
C ASP A 73 -0.40 2.49 -22.28
N GLY A 74 -1.15 3.14 -21.37
CA GLY A 74 -0.82 4.46 -20.85
C GLY A 74 0.51 4.52 -20.09
N PHE A 75 0.82 3.52 -19.25
CA PHE A 75 2.12 3.44 -18.57
C PHE A 75 3.28 3.20 -19.54
N TYR A 76 3.03 2.41 -20.60
CA TYR A 76 3.98 2.18 -21.66
C TYR A 76 4.25 3.45 -22.48
N GLU A 77 3.23 4.27 -22.76
CA GLU A 77 3.41 5.55 -23.46
C GLU A 77 4.19 6.57 -22.63
N ILE A 78 3.94 6.65 -21.31
CA ILE A 78 4.57 7.66 -20.45
C ILE A 78 6.06 7.39 -20.23
N ALA A 79 6.44 6.13 -20.00
CA ALA A 79 7.79 5.79 -19.57
C ALA A 79 8.31 4.46 -20.10
N SER A 80 7.67 3.89 -21.13
CA SER A 80 8.01 2.59 -21.71
C SER A 80 8.08 1.48 -20.66
N PHE A 81 7.33 1.60 -19.56
CA PHE A 81 7.27 0.59 -18.50
C PHE A 81 6.38 -0.57 -18.96
N PRO A 82 6.94 -1.69 -19.45
CA PRO A 82 6.14 -2.81 -19.90
C PRO A 82 5.74 -3.65 -18.68
N ARG A 83 4.51 -4.19 -18.65
CA ARG A 83 4.07 -5.23 -17.69
C ARG A 83 3.90 -4.84 -16.21
N THR A 84 3.81 -3.55 -15.87
CA THR A 84 3.63 -3.09 -14.47
C THR A 84 2.36 -3.60 -13.78
N LEU A 85 1.35 -4.01 -14.54
CA LEU A 85 0.08 -4.51 -13.99
C LEU A 85 -0.04 -6.04 -13.96
N GLU A 86 0.80 -6.77 -14.70
CA GLU A 86 0.77 -8.24 -14.67
C GLU A 86 1.21 -8.78 -13.31
N GLU A 87 2.19 -8.12 -12.68
CA GLU A 87 2.69 -8.50 -11.35
C GLU A 87 1.70 -8.17 -10.23
N ILE A 88 0.89 -7.12 -10.39
CA ILE A 88 -0.16 -6.73 -9.43
C ILE A 88 -1.40 -7.62 -9.58
N ALA A 89 -1.77 -7.98 -10.82
CA ALA A 89 -2.89 -8.89 -11.10
C ALA A 89 -2.60 -10.33 -10.65
N ALA A 90 -1.34 -10.77 -10.62
CA ALA A 90 -0.94 -12.09 -10.13
C ALA A 90 -1.31 -12.31 -8.64
N GLN A 91 -1.51 -11.25 -7.86
CA GLN A 91 -1.98 -11.32 -6.48
C GLN A 91 -3.50 -11.55 -6.36
N SER A 92 -4.22 -11.57 -7.48
CA SER A 92 -5.66 -11.83 -7.58
C SER A 92 -5.91 -12.79 -8.75
N PRO A 93 -5.70 -14.11 -8.54
CA PRO A 93 -5.69 -15.12 -9.61
C PRO A 93 -7.01 -15.26 -10.40
N GLU A 94 -8.08 -14.62 -9.95
CA GLU A 94 -9.41 -14.67 -10.56
C GLU A 94 -9.56 -13.76 -11.81
N LEU A 95 -8.61 -12.84 -12.08
CA LEU A 95 -8.86 -11.73 -13.03
C LEU A 95 -8.13 -11.79 -14.38
N ASN A 96 -7.37 -12.85 -14.69
CA ASN A 96 -6.84 -13.02 -16.06
C ASN A 96 -6.61 -14.49 -16.42
N TYR A 97 -7.70 -15.22 -16.64
CA TYR A 97 -7.62 -16.52 -17.29
C TYR A 97 -7.44 -16.31 -18.81
N ASP A 98 -6.18 -16.25 -19.27
CA ASP A 98 -5.88 -16.44 -20.68
C ASP A 98 -5.69 -17.94 -20.95
N PRO A 99 -6.63 -18.61 -21.64
CA PRO A 99 -6.54 -20.04 -21.94
C PRO A 99 -5.33 -20.40 -22.82
N ARG A 100 -4.65 -19.44 -23.45
CA ARG A 100 -3.44 -19.68 -24.25
C ARG A 100 -2.14 -19.50 -23.46
N ASN A 101 -2.21 -19.01 -22.23
CA ASN A 101 -1.02 -18.84 -21.40
C ASN A 101 -0.54 -20.21 -20.91
N ARG A 102 0.57 -20.68 -21.49
CA ARG A 102 1.15 -21.99 -21.22
C ARG A 102 1.48 -22.20 -19.74
N LEU A 103 1.86 -21.15 -19.02
CA LEU A 103 2.13 -21.24 -17.58
C LEU A 103 0.87 -21.49 -16.75
N VAL A 104 -0.27 -20.90 -17.13
CA VAL A 104 -1.57 -21.12 -16.47
C VAL A 104 -2.07 -22.54 -16.74
N GLN A 105 -1.90 -23.02 -17.98
CA GLN A 105 -2.27 -24.39 -18.39
C GLN A 105 -1.42 -25.46 -17.70
N GLU A 106 -0.11 -25.23 -17.58
CA GLU A 106 0.84 -26.22 -17.09
C GLU A 106 0.91 -26.28 -15.56
N TYR A 107 0.81 -25.12 -14.88
CA TYR A 107 1.03 -25.06 -13.43
C TYR A 107 -0.23 -24.77 -12.62
N PHE A 108 -1.21 -24.03 -13.16
CA PHE A 108 -2.34 -23.54 -12.37
C PHE A 108 -3.61 -24.40 -12.53
N LEU A 109 -3.99 -24.76 -13.75
CA LEU A 109 -5.17 -25.60 -14.01
C LEU A 109 -5.14 -27.00 -13.36
N PRO A 110 -4.00 -27.70 -13.27
CA PRO A 110 -3.95 -28.99 -12.58
C PRO A 110 -4.27 -28.87 -11.09
N LEU A 111 -3.91 -27.75 -10.46
CA LEU A 111 -4.17 -27.51 -9.04
C LEU A 111 -5.66 -27.27 -8.75
N LEU A 112 -6.37 -26.66 -9.70
CA LEU A 112 -7.82 -26.45 -9.62
C LEU A 112 -8.60 -27.76 -9.87
N ASN A 113 -8.09 -28.63 -10.76
CA ASN A 113 -8.77 -29.87 -11.13
C ASN A 113 -8.54 -31.02 -10.13
N ASN A 114 -7.50 -30.94 -9.29
CA ASN A 114 -7.20 -31.93 -8.25
C ASN A 114 -8.03 -31.75 -6.96
N ASN A 115 -8.93 -30.77 -6.90
CA ASN A 115 -9.82 -30.51 -5.76
C ASN A 115 -11.29 -30.59 -6.15
N ARG A 116 -11.68 -31.62 -6.91
CA ARG A 116 -13.08 -32.06 -6.97
C ARG A 116 -13.17 -33.42 -6.29
N PRO A 117 -14.13 -33.65 -5.36
CA PRO A 117 -14.28 -34.92 -4.66
C PRO A 117 -14.46 -36.11 -5.61
#